data_AF-A0A2W1BTG0-F1
#
_entry.id   AF-A0A2W1BTG0-F1
#
_cell.length_a   1.000
_cell.length_b   1.000
_cell.length_c   1.000
_cell.angle_alpha   90.00
_cell.angle_beta   90.00
_cell.angle_gamma   90.00
#
_symmetry.space_group_name_H-M   'P 1'
#
loop_
_entity.id
_entity.type
_entity.pdbx_description
1 polymer ?
#
loop_
_entity_poly.entity_id
_entity_poly.type
_entity_poly.pdbx_seq_one_letter_code
_entity_poly.pdbx_strand_id
1 'polypeptide(L)'
;MIHLEANGLSIIGFLTIFIILYNTDAKSIYRKTIIKYPQDTEFWATDFFVKGCKNFLDRCPKAYKLQPICARSYDGNFLDFNNYCEMQYENCNTWKNWYVYKRERC
;
A
#
# COMPACT_ATOMS: atom_id res chain seq x y z
N MET A 1 -26.59 62.07 -1.10
CA MET A 1 -27.20 60.72 -1.15
C MET A 1 -26.31 59.78 -1.99
N ILE A 2 -25.05 59.57 -1.58
CA ILE A 2 -24.06 58.75 -2.33
C ILE A 2 -23.22 57.86 -1.36
N HIS A 3 -23.25 58.13 -0.05
CA HIS A 3 -22.47 57.37 0.94
C HIS A 3 -23.08 56.02 1.37
N LEU A 4 -24.28 55.65 0.91
CA LEU A 4 -24.90 54.35 1.27
C LEU A 4 -24.53 53.20 0.33
N GLU A 5 -24.15 53.47 -0.93
CA GLU A 5 -23.90 52.41 -1.93
C GLU A 5 -22.52 51.76 -1.78
N ALA A 6 -21.52 52.50 -1.29
CA ALA A 6 -20.16 51.98 -1.08
C ALA A 6 -20.09 50.91 0.03
N ASN A 7 -20.99 50.96 1.01
CA ASN A 7 -21.00 50.02 2.13
C ASN A 7 -21.63 48.67 1.75
N GLY A 8 -22.58 48.66 0.80
CA GLY A 8 -23.25 47.44 0.35
C GLY A 8 -22.33 46.51 -0.44
N LEU A 9 -21.51 47.06 -1.34
CA LEU A 9 -20.56 46.26 -2.13
C LEU A 9 -19.48 45.60 -1.26
N SER A 10 -19.04 46.30 -0.22
CA SER A 10 -18.04 45.78 0.74
C SER A 10 -18.60 44.61 1.55
N ILE A 11 -19.84 44.72 2.03
CA ILE A 11 -20.51 43.66 2.80
C ILE A 11 -20.73 42.40 1.94
N ILE A 12 -21.12 42.58 0.67
CA ILE A 12 -21.28 41.46 -0.28
C ILE A 12 -19.93 40.76 -0.53
N GLY A 13 -18.84 41.52 -0.64
CA GLY A 13 -17.49 40.97 -0.76
C GLY A 13 -17.08 40.11 0.46
N PHE A 14 -17.35 40.58 1.68
CA PHE A 14 -17.07 39.81 2.88
C PHE A 14 -17.92 38.54 2.99
N LEU A 15 -19.22 38.61 2.64
CA LEU A 15 -20.11 37.46 2.66
C LEU A 15 -19.67 36.38 1.67
N THR A 16 -19.24 36.77 0.46
CA THR A 16 -18.75 35.80 -0.55
C THR A 16 -17.45 35.14 -0.12
N ILE A 17 -16.52 35.88 0.49
CA ILE A 17 -15.28 35.31 1.06
C ILE A 17 -15.58 34.33 2.19
N PHE A 18 -16.50 34.68 3.10
CA PHE A 18 -16.92 33.77 4.17
C PHE A 18 -17.54 32.49 3.62
N ILE A 19 -18.41 32.58 2.61
CA ILE A 19 -19.01 31.40 1.97
C ILE A 19 -17.93 30.52 1.32
N ILE A 20 -16.94 31.10 0.65
CA ILE A 20 -15.84 30.34 0.04
C ILE A 20 -15.03 29.62 1.12
N LEU A 21 -14.67 30.30 2.21
CA LEU A 21 -13.93 29.69 3.32
C LEU A 21 -14.72 28.55 3.99
N TYR A 22 -16.01 28.74 4.26
CA TYR A 22 -16.89 27.70 4.82
C TYR A 22 -17.01 26.45 3.94
N ASN A 23 -16.89 26.59 2.62
CA ASN A 23 -17.00 25.46 1.68
C ASN A 23 -15.66 24.74 1.42
N THR A 24 -14.54 25.20 1.99
CA THR A 24 -13.22 24.56 1.77
C THR A 24 -12.90 23.37 2.68
N ASP A 25 -13.75 23.04 3.66
CA ASP A 25 -13.62 21.83 4.48
C ASP A 25 -14.17 20.57 3.78
N ALA A 26 -13.78 20.38 2.52
CA ALA A 26 -13.92 19.08 1.86
C ALA A 26 -12.84 18.14 2.41
N LYS A 27 -13.18 17.46 3.51
CA LYS A 27 -12.49 16.32 4.14
C LYS A 27 -11.36 15.75 3.28
N SER A 28 -10.14 16.11 3.64
CA SER A 28 -8.93 15.50 3.15
C SER A 28 -8.99 13.98 3.36
N ILE A 29 -8.75 13.22 2.28
CA ILE A 29 -8.02 11.95 2.32
C ILE A 29 -8.81 10.75 2.87
N TYR A 30 -9.69 10.18 2.04
CA TYR A 30 -9.80 8.72 2.01
C TYR A 30 -8.58 8.18 1.24
N ARG A 31 -7.41 8.10 1.89
CA ARG A 31 -6.30 7.31 1.34
C ARG A 31 -6.75 5.86 1.40
N LYS A 32 -7.10 5.26 0.26
CA LYS A 32 -7.34 3.81 0.19
C LYS A 32 -6.16 3.11 0.86
N THR A 33 -6.44 2.21 1.80
CA THR A 33 -5.42 1.38 2.44
C THR A 33 -4.64 0.65 1.36
N ILE A 34 -3.32 0.74 1.44
CA ILE A 34 -2.44 0.10 0.47
C ILE A 34 -2.55 -1.41 0.69
N ILE A 35 -3.15 -2.12 -0.26
CA ILE A 35 -3.24 -3.58 -0.23
C ILE A 35 -1.87 -4.12 -0.65
N LYS A 36 -1.11 -4.58 0.33
CA LYS A 36 0.15 -5.29 0.13
C LYS A 36 -0.15 -6.77 -0.03
N TYR A 37 0.53 -7.41 -0.98
CA TYR A 37 0.39 -8.84 -1.20
C TYR A 37 1.76 -9.50 -1.31
N PRO A 38 2.06 -10.47 -0.42
CA PRO A 38 1.33 -10.81 0.81
C PRO A 38 1.31 -9.67 1.85
N GLN A 39 0.45 -9.79 2.88
CA GLN A 39 0.13 -8.71 3.84
C GLN A 39 1.35 -8.16 4.60
N ASP A 40 2.38 -8.98 4.82
CA ASP A 40 3.61 -8.62 5.57
C ASP A 40 4.80 -8.33 4.65
N THR A 41 4.55 -7.93 3.41
CA THR A 41 5.61 -7.75 2.42
C THR A 41 5.72 -6.31 1.94
N GLU A 42 6.83 -5.97 1.30
CA GLU A 42 6.99 -4.68 0.62
C GLU A 42 6.34 -4.66 -0.78
N PHE A 43 5.76 -5.77 -1.22
CA PHE A 43 5.23 -5.92 -2.57
C PHE A 43 3.76 -5.50 -2.66
N TRP A 44 3.45 -4.78 -3.74
CA TRP A 44 2.13 -4.20 -3.98
C TRP A 44 1.28 -5.16 -4.80
N ALA A 45 -0.01 -5.29 -4.45
CA ALA A 45 -0.94 -6.10 -5.25
C ALA A 45 -1.01 -5.63 -6.72
N THR A 46 -0.87 -4.33 -6.98
CA THR A 46 -0.83 -3.76 -8.34
C THR A 46 0.38 -4.22 -9.15
N ASP A 47 1.54 -4.39 -8.51
CA ASP A 47 2.74 -4.84 -9.20
C ASP A 47 2.58 -6.29 -9.70
N PHE A 48 1.83 -7.10 -8.96
CA PHE A 48 1.51 -8.46 -9.38
C PHE A 48 0.68 -8.48 -10.68
N PHE A 49 -0.34 -7.62 -10.82
CA PHE A 49 -1.14 -7.58 -12.05
C PHE A 49 -0.36 -7.11 -13.28
N VAL A 50 0.65 -6.25 -13.10
CA VAL A 50 1.42 -5.68 -14.22
C VAL A 50 2.61 -6.56 -14.61
N LYS A 51 3.29 -7.16 -13.63
CA LYS A 51 4.58 -7.86 -13.83
C LYS A 51 4.53 -9.35 -13.53
N GLY A 52 3.42 -9.84 -12.99
CA GLY A 52 3.29 -11.21 -12.51
C GLY A 52 4.22 -11.52 -11.33
N CYS A 53 4.44 -12.81 -11.11
CA CYS A 53 5.24 -13.32 -9.99
C CYS A 53 6.72 -12.95 -10.08
N LYS A 54 7.27 -12.73 -11.29
CA LYS A 54 8.68 -12.40 -11.48
C LYS A 54 9.11 -11.14 -10.73
N ASN A 55 8.18 -10.24 -10.43
CA ASN A 55 8.45 -9.06 -9.61
C ASN A 55 9.07 -9.39 -8.25
N PHE A 56 8.69 -10.52 -7.64
CA PHE A 56 9.27 -10.99 -6.39
C PHE A 56 10.76 -11.31 -6.53
N LEU A 57 11.25 -11.72 -7.70
CA LEU A 57 12.68 -11.97 -7.93
C LEU A 57 13.42 -10.69 -8.30
N ASP A 58 12.85 -9.89 -9.20
CA ASP A 58 13.52 -8.73 -9.82
C ASP A 58 13.60 -7.53 -8.86
N ARG A 59 12.53 -7.24 -8.10
CA ARG A 59 12.45 -6.08 -7.19
C ARG A 59 12.78 -6.40 -5.74
N CYS A 60 13.16 -7.63 -5.44
CA CYS A 60 13.45 -8.02 -4.08
C CYS A 60 14.68 -7.29 -3.50
N PRO A 61 14.54 -6.64 -2.32
CA PRO A 61 15.66 -6.03 -1.64
C PRO A 61 16.79 -7.02 -1.33
N LYS A 62 18.04 -6.57 -1.43
CA LYS A 62 19.22 -7.43 -1.20
C LYS A 62 19.19 -8.11 0.16
N ALA A 63 18.70 -7.45 1.21
CA ALA A 63 18.59 -8.01 2.55
C ALA A 63 17.79 -9.32 2.57
N TYR A 64 16.73 -9.39 1.77
CA TYR A 64 15.87 -10.58 1.69
C TYR A 64 16.44 -11.68 0.79
N LYS A 65 17.36 -11.38 -0.13
CA LYS A 65 18.02 -12.37 -1.02
C LYS A 65 19.13 -13.16 -0.35
N LEU A 66 19.69 -12.65 0.75
CA LEU A 66 20.89 -13.21 1.40
C LEU A 66 20.58 -14.21 2.52
N GLN A 67 19.30 -14.38 2.88
CA GLN A 67 18.91 -15.16 4.04
C GLN A 67 18.09 -16.38 3.60
N PRO A 68 18.61 -17.61 3.73
CA PRO A 68 17.80 -18.80 3.54
C PRO A 68 16.70 -18.86 4.60
N ILE A 69 15.52 -19.30 4.22
CA ILE A 69 14.38 -19.36 5.13
C ILE A 69 13.76 -20.75 5.13
N CYS A 70 13.36 -21.20 6.30
CA CYS A 70 12.44 -22.32 6.45
C CYS A 70 11.02 -21.75 6.34
N ALA A 71 10.16 -22.37 5.56
CA ALA A 71 8.77 -21.97 5.44
C ALA A 71 7.83 -23.16 5.67
N ARG A 72 6.62 -22.85 6.13
CA ARG A 72 5.54 -23.82 6.30
C ARG A 72 4.39 -23.45 5.38
N SER A 73 3.83 -24.41 4.65
CA SER A 73 2.65 -24.19 3.81
C SER A 73 1.35 -24.25 4.62
N TYR A 74 0.24 -23.83 4.02
CA TYR A 74 -1.09 -24.03 4.61
C TYR A 74 -1.42 -25.52 4.85
N ASP A 75 -0.94 -26.39 3.97
CA ASP A 75 -1.07 -27.86 4.07
C ASP A 75 -0.23 -28.45 5.22
N GLY A 76 0.63 -27.65 5.86
CA GLY A 76 1.49 -28.07 6.96
C GLY A 76 2.85 -28.64 6.54
N ASN A 77 3.18 -28.61 5.25
CA ASN A 77 4.49 -29.04 4.76
C ASN A 77 5.57 -28.03 5.12
N PHE A 78 6.80 -28.50 5.28
CA PHE A 78 7.98 -27.67 5.52
C PHE A 78 8.89 -27.71 4.29
N LEU A 79 9.46 -26.57 3.93
CA LEU A 79 10.40 -26.46 2.81
C LEU A 79 11.39 -25.33 3.05
N ASP A 80 12.65 -25.59 2.72
CA ASP A 80 13.68 -24.56 2.67
C ASP A 80 13.64 -23.80 1.35
N PHE A 81 13.68 -22.48 1.45
CA PHE A 81 13.86 -21.59 0.32
C PHE A 81 15.22 -20.90 0.44
N ASN A 82 15.91 -20.72 -0.68
CA ASN A 82 17.20 -20.01 -0.72
C ASN A 82 17.08 -18.59 -0.18
N ASN A 83 15.91 -17.99 -0.36
CA ASN A 83 15.59 -16.67 0.16
C ASN A 83 14.08 -16.43 0.25
N TYR A 84 13.72 -15.36 0.96
CA TYR A 84 12.34 -14.93 1.12
C TYR A 84 11.60 -14.69 -0.19
N CYS A 85 12.32 -14.22 -1.20
CA CYS A 85 11.73 -13.77 -2.45
C CYS A 85 11.37 -14.93 -3.38
N GLU A 86 12.17 -16.00 -3.36
CA GLU A 86 11.82 -17.27 -3.99
C GLU A 86 10.59 -17.92 -3.35
N MET A 87 10.44 -17.83 -2.02
CA MET A 87 9.21 -18.28 -1.35
C MET A 87 7.97 -17.48 -1.82
N GLN A 88 8.09 -16.16 -1.96
CA GLN A 88 6.96 -15.36 -2.45
C GLN A 88 6.67 -15.58 -3.93
N TYR A 89 7.71 -15.80 -4.74
CA TYR A 89 7.55 -16.23 -6.12
C TYR A 89 6.77 -17.56 -6.20
N GLU A 90 7.10 -18.53 -5.34
CA GLU A 90 6.39 -19.81 -5.26
C GLU A 90 4.93 -19.62 -4.83
N ASN A 91 4.66 -18.86 -3.78
CA ASN A 91 3.30 -18.55 -3.32
C ASN A 91 2.40 -17.99 -4.42
N CYS A 92 2.98 -17.12 -5.21
CA CYS A 92 2.33 -16.47 -6.32
C CYS A 92 1.96 -17.45 -7.44
N ASN A 93 2.79 -18.49 -7.68
CA ASN A 93 2.55 -19.47 -8.74
C ASN A 93 1.67 -20.64 -8.30
N THR A 94 1.84 -21.13 -7.07
CA THR A 94 1.28 -22.44 -6.66
C THR A 94 0.20 -22.35 -5.60
N TRP A 95 -0.19 -21.13 -5.16
CA TRP A 95 -1.22 -20.88 -4.15
C TRP A 95 -0.97 -21.61 -2.80
N LYS A 96 0.24 -22.14 -2.60
CA LYS A 96 0.63 -22.93 -1.42
C LYS A 96 0.70 -22.12 -0.12
N ASN A 97 0.78 -20.80 -0.26
CA ASN A 97 0.73 -19.83 0.84
C ASN A 97 1.72 -20.18 1.97
N TRP A 98 2.97 -20.43 1.59
CA TRP A 98 4.15 -20.54 2.43
C TRP A 98 4.33 -19.27 3.27
N TYR A 99 4.55 -19.46 4.56
CA TYR A 99 4.93 -18.40 5.49
C TYR A 99 6.22 -18.78 6.21
N VAL A 100 7.02 -17.77 6.54
CA VAL A 100 8.30 -17.96 7.24
C VAL A 100 8.04 -18.66 8.57
N TYR A 101 8.77 -19.73 8.80
CA TYR A 101 8.74 -20.50 10.03
C TYR A 101 10.11 -20.43 10.72
N LYS A 102 10.15 -20.71 12.03
CA LYS A 102 11.44 -20.67 12.76
C LYS A 102 12.43 -21.65 12.12
N ARG A 103 13.62 -21.14 11.77
CA ARG A 103 14.66 -21.83 10.99
C ARG A 103 15.11 -23.16 11.59
N GLU A 104 15.00 -23.33 12.91
CA GLU A 104 15.39 -24.56 13.64
C GLU A 104 14.50 -25.79 13.37
N ARG A 105 13.48 -25.68 12.51
CA ARG A 105 12.45 -26.70 12.31
C ARG A 105 12.25 -27.12 10.85
N CYS A 106 13.13 -26.67 9.95
CA CYS A 106 13.49 -27.42 8.76
C CYS A 106 14.77 -28.20 9.14
#